data_AF-A0A382T9B6-F1
#
_entry.id   AF-A0A382T9B6-F1
#
_cell.length_a   1.000
_cell.length_b   1.000
_cell.length_c   1.000
_cell.angle_alpha   90.00
_cell.angle_beta   90.00
_cell.angle_gamma   90.00
#
_symmetry.space_group_name_H-M   'P 1'
#
loop_
_entity.id
_entity.type
_entity.pdbx_description
1 polymer ?
#
loop_
_entity_poly.entity_id
_entity_poly.type
_entity_poly.pdbx_seq_one_letter_code
_entity_poly.pdbx_strand_id
1 'polypeptide(L)'
;MQIDMSSTQLKKLLMFLLITSSFVVKAENFALDELESWEKNIIQISNSSGNFHKFEVYIADTKSKRKKGLMHVESLPRNYGMLFKFDTPRIASIWMKNTYISLDLLFIDKNQTIIKIHNDA
;
A
#
# COMPACT_ATOMS: atom_id res chain seq x y z
N MET A 1 -57.05 15.50 4.56
CA MET A 1 -56.40 14.69 5.61
C MET A 1 -55.11 15.41 5.99
N GLN A 2 -55.15 16.22 7.05
CA GLN A 2 -54.02 17.03 7.52
C GLN A 2 -53.25 16.20 8.55
N ILE A 3 -51.96 15.96 8.31
CA ILE A 3 -51.11 15.24 9.27
C ILE A 3 -50.69 16.25 10.35
N ASP A 4 -51.35 16.21 11.51
CA ASP A 4 -50.95 17.00 12.67
C ASP A 4 -49.79 16.30 13.39
N MET A 5 -48.56 16.71 13.07
CA MET A 5 -47.34 16.23 13.72
C MET A 5 -47.00 17.14 14.90
N SER A 6 -47.09 16.60 16.12
CA SER A 6 -46.78 17.37 17.33
C SER A 6 -45.32 17.85 17.37
N SER A 7 -45.07 18.96 18.06
CA SER A 7 -43.74 19.57 18.21
C SER A 7 -42.67 18.59 18.76
N THR A 8 -43.09 17.59 19.53
CA THR A 8 -42.24 16.51 20.04
C THR A 8 -41.84 15.52 18.95
N GLN A 9 -42.73 15.24 17.98
CA GLN A 9 -42.43 14.41 16.81
C GLN A 9 -41.52 15.13 15.81
N LEU A 10 -41.73 16.44 15.62
CA LEU A 10 -40.86 17.27 14.79
C LEU A 10 -39.43 17.35 15.36
N LYS A 11 -39.29 17.51 16.69
CA LYS A 11 -37.98 17.47 17.37
C LYS A 11 -37.33 16.09 17.30
N LYS A 12 -38.09 15.00 17.45
CA LYS A 12 -37.57 13.63 17.28
C LYS A 12 -37.10 13.37 15.86
N LEU A 13 -37.82 13.87 14.85
CA LEU A 13 -37.45 13.75 13.44
C LEU A 13 -36.19 14.58 13.09
N LEU A 14 -36.10 15.81 13.59
CA LEU A 14 -34.91 16.66 13.46
C LEU A 14 -33.68 16.08 14.19
N MET A 15 -33.90 15.48 15.37
CA MET A 15 -32.84 14.82 16.14
C MET A 15 -32.37 13.52 15.47
N PHE A 16 -33.25 12.80 14.76
CA PHE A 16 -32.88 11.63 13.96
C PHE A 16 -32.08 12.02 12.70
N LEU A 17 -32.39 13.17 12.09
CA LEU A 17 -31.72 13.68 10.90
C LEU A 17 -30.28 14.19 11.18
N LEU A 18 -29.98 14.54 12.43
CA LEU A 18 -28.63 14.94 12.86
C LEU A 18 -27.71 13.75 13.19
N ILE A 19 -28.25 12.57 13.47
CA ILE A 19 -27.46 11.37 13.86
C ILE A 19 -26.98 10.59 12.62
N THR A 20 -27.61 10.76 11.45
CA THR A 20 -27.16 10.11 10.21
C THR A 20 -25.91 10.76 9.59
N SER A 21 -25.51 11.96 10.04
CA SER A 21 -24.39 12.71 9.45
C SER A 21 -23.00 12.26 9.92
N SER A 22 -22.89 11.39 10.92
CA SER A 22 -21.58 11.02 11.50
C SER A 22 -20.95 9.77 10.89
N PHE A 23 -21.68 9.01 10.05
CA PHE A 23 -21.04 7.99 9.24
C PHE A 23 -20.54 8.62 7.94
N VAL A 24 -19.48 9.43 8.07
CA VAL A 24 -18.52 9.53 6.97
C VAL A 24 -18.00 8.11 6.79
N VAL A 25 -18.49 7.41 5.78
CA VAL A 25 -17.85 6.18 5.28
C VAL A 25 -16.44 6.60 4.96
N LYS A 26 -15.50 6.25 5.83
CA LYS A 26 -14.10 6.48 5.56
C LYS A 26 -13.70 5.41 4.55
N ALA A 27 -13.91 5.75 3.28
CA ALA A 27 -13.24 5.11 2.15
C ALA A 27 -11.77 5.55 2.20
N GLU A 28 -11.11 5.29 3.32
CA GLU A 28 -9.67 5.41 3.41
C GLU A 28 -9.05 4.14 2.84
N ASN A 29 -7.92 4.34 2.18
CA ASN A 29 -7.34 3.45 1.21
C ASN A 29 -7.03 2.07 1.84
N PHE A 30 -7.98 1.14 1.73
CA PHE A 30 -7.87 -0.23 2.23
C PHE A 30 -6.56 -0.92 1.83
N ALA A 31 -6.01 -0.59 0.65
CA ALA A 31 -4.73 -1.10 0.19
C ALA A 31 -3.54 -0.58 1.01
N LEU A 32 -3.55 0.69 1.43
CA LEU A 32 -2.52 1.25 2.31
C LEU A 32 -2.65 0.69 3.73
N ASP A 33 -3.87 0.58 4.26
CA ASP A 33 -4.11 -0.02 5.58
C ASP A 33 -3.66 -1.49 5.62
N GLU A 34 -3.91 -2.24 4.55
CA GLU A 34 -3.41 -3.60 4.39
C GLU A 34 -1.88 -3.64 4.38
N LEU A 35 -1.22 -2.74 3.64
CA LEU A 35 0.25 -2.69 3.58
C LEU A 35 0.89 -2.32 4.91
N GLU A 36 0.30 -1.39 5.68
CA GLU A 36 0.83 -1.02 6.99
C GLU A 36 0.80 -2.18 8.00
N SER A 37 -0.03 -3.20 7.77
CA SER A 37 -0.03 -4.43 8.57
C SER A 37 1.10 -5.41 8.23
N TRP A 38 1.81 -5.19 7.12
CA TRP A 38 2.89 -6.09 6.69
C TRP A 38 4.17 -5.84 7.49
N GLU A 39 5.00 -6.88 7.59
CA GLU A 39 6.36 -6.74 8.11
C GLU A 39 7.13 -5.71 7.27
N LYS A 40 7.84 -4.81 7.96
CA LYS A 40 8.72 -3.81 7.38
C LYS A 40 10.15 -4.02 7.86
N ASN A 41 11.12 -3.72 7.01
CA ASN A 41 12.53 -3.76 7.35
C ASN A 41 13.26 -2.55 6.74
N ILE A 42 14.37 -2.16 7.33
CA ILE A 42 15.26 -1.15 6.75
C ILE A 42 16.36 -1.87 6.00
N ILE A 43 16.46 -1.61 4.70
CA ILE A 43 17.57 -2.07 3.88
C ILE A 43 18.48 -0.90 3.49
N GLN A 44 19.73 -1.23 3.17
CA GLN A 44 20.70 -0.29 2.66
C GLN A 44 21.19 -0.76 1.29
N ILE A 45 21.17 0.14 0.32
CA ILE A 45 21.73 -0.09 -1.01
C ILE A 45 22.97 0.79 -1.12
N SER A 46 24.13 0.18 -1.38
CA SER A 46 25.38 0.88 -1.60
C SER A 46 25.79 0.82 -3.07
N ASN A 47 26.55 1.84 -3.50
CA ASN A 47 27.22 1.84 -4.80
C ASN A 47 28.72 1.56 -4.65
N SER A 48 29.42 1.42 -5.77
CA SER A 48 30.87 1.16 -5.81
C SER A 48 31.73 2.30 -5.22
N SER A 49 31.19 3.52 -5.15
CA SER A 49 31.86 4.68 -4.55
C SER A 49 31.76 4.71 -3.02
N GLY A 50 31.07 3.75 -2.39
CA GLY A 50 30.86 3.70 -0.95
C GLY A 50 29.69 4.55 -0.43
N ASN A 51 28.98 5.25 -1.32
CA ASN A 51 27.74 5.94 -0.95
C ASN A 51 26.64 4.91 -0.74
N PHE A 52 25.72 5.20 0.18
CA PHE A 52 24.59 4.34 0.44
C PHE A 52 23.29 5.13 0.66
N HIS A 53 22.18 4.47 0.35
CA HIS A 53 20.83 4.97 0.59
C HIS A 53 20.04 3.94 1.40
N LYS A 54 19.25 4.43 2.36
CA LYS A 54 18.39 3.60 3.20
C LYS A 54 16.97 3.62 2.67
N PHE A 55 16.34 2.45 2.69
CA PHE A 55 14.94 2.28 2.30
C PHE A 55 14.19 1.50 3.37
N GLU A 56 12.98 1.93 3.69
CA GLU A 56 12.02 1.13 4.45
C GLU A 56 11.24 0.26 3.46
N VAL A 57 11.30 -1.06 3.61
CA VAL A 57 10.70 -1.99 2.65
C VAL A 57 9.67 -2.88 3.31
N TYR A 58 8.49 -2.97 2.68
CA TYR A 58 7.49 -3.98 3.01
C TYR A 58 7.99 -5.37 2.54
N ILE A 59 7.80 -6.40 3.36
CA ILE A 59 8.31 -7.75 3.08
C ILE A 59 7.23 -8.62 2.42
N ALA A 60 7.45 -8.95 1.15
CA ALA A 60 6.63 -9.88 0.37
C ALA A 60 7.27 -11.29 0.35
N ASP A 61 7.11 -12.02 1.45
CA ASP A 61 7.69 -13.36 1.69
C ASP A 61 6.77 -14.53 1.33
N THR A 62 5.46 -14.30 1.24
CA THR A 62 4.49 -15.33 0.82
C THR A 62 4.13 -15.20 -0.66
N LYS A 63 3.63 -16.30 -1.26
CA LYS A 63 3.10 -16.26 -2.64
C LYS A 63 1.97 -15.23 -2.80
N SER A 64 1.12 -15.07 -1.78
CA SER A 64 0.01 -14.11 -1.81
C SER A 64 0.53 -12.67 -1.81
N LYS A 65 1.43 -12.34 -0.87
CA LYS A 65 2.05 -11.01 -0.78
C LYS A 65 2.80 -10.64 -2.06
N ARG A 66 3.59 -11.57 -2.61
CA ARG A 66 4.30 -11.34 -3.90
C ARG A 66 3.36 -11.14 -5.08
N LYS A 67 2.22 -11.85 -5.11
CA LYS A 67 1.23 -11.67 -6.18
C LYS A 67 0.53 -10.31 -6.07
N LYS A 68 0.22 -9.87 -4.84
CA LYS A 68 -0.39 -8.56 -4.56
C LYS A 68 0.57 -7.42 -4.88
N GLY A 69 1.83 -7.51 -4.44
CA GLY A 69 2.79 -6.43 -4.65
C GLY A 69 2.27 -5.09 -4.12
N LEU A 70 2.51 -4.02 -4.89
CA LEU A 70 2.01 -2.67 -4.62
C LEU A 70 0.72 -2.36 -5.43
N MET A 71 -0.10 -3.38 -5.73
CA MET A 71 -1.39 -3.17 -6.39
C MET A 71 -2.28 -2.25 -5.57
N HIS A 72 -2.93 -1.31 -6.26
CA HIS A 72 -3.86 -0.33 -5.70
C HIS A 72 -3.24 0.64 -4.71
N VAL A 73 -1.91 0.74 -4.67
CA VAL A 73 -1.18 1.78 -3.93
C VAL A 73 -1.17 3.05 -4.76
N GLU A 74 -1.80 4.09 -4.25
CA GLU A 74 -1.90 5.39 -4.93
C GLU A 74 -0.65 6.24 -4.78
N SER A 75 0.07 6.09 -3.66
CA SER A 75 1.32 6.80 -3.41
C SER A 75 2.22 5.99 -2.48
N LEU A 76 3.52 6.14 -2.67
CA LEU A 76 4.55 5.53 -1.84
C LEU A 76 5.59 6.60 -1.49
N PRO A 77 6.01 6.75 -0.22
CA PRO A 77 7.05 7.70 0.12
C PRO A 77 8.36 7.39 -0.62
N ARG A 78 9.16 8.41 -0.92
CA ARG A 78 10.38 8.29 -1.76
C ARG A 78 11.38 7.21 -1.29
N ASN A 79 11.51 7.03 0.02
CA ASN A 79 12.46 6.07 0.60
C ASN A 79 11.78 4.75 1.00
N TYR A 80 10.60 4.47 0.45
CA TYR A 80 9.87 3.24 0.70
C TYR A 80 9.91 2.32 -0.52
N GLY A 81 9.79 1.03 -0.28
CA GLY A 81 9.77 0.03 -1.35
C GLY A 81 9.16 -1.28 -0.88
N MET A 82 9.27 -2.31 -1.71
CA MET A 82 8.85 -3.67 -1.35
C MET A 82 9.95 -4.65 -1.71
N LEU A 83 10.32 -5.51 -0.76
CA LEU A 83 11.28 -6.59 -0.96
C LEU A 83 10.55 -7.90 -1.23
N PHE A 84 10.70 -8.40 -2.46
CA PHE A 84 10.19 -9.71 -2.86
C PHE A 84 11.20 -10.79 -2.45
N LYS A 85 10.92 -11.48 -1.34
CA LYS A 85 11.79 -12.55 -0.84
C LYS A 85 11.40 -13.89 -1.48
N PHE A 86 12.39 -14.61 -1.99
CA PHE A 86 12.23 -15.95 -2.55
C PHE A 86 13.13 -16.93 -1.79
N ASP A 87 12.62 -18.12 -1.49
CA ASP A 87 13.38 -19.15 -0.75
C ASP A 87 14.55 -19.71 -1.57
N THR A 88 14.41 -19.72 -2.90
CA THR A 88 15.44 -20.19 -3.83
C THR A 88 15.65 -19.19 -4.97
N PRO A 89 16.91 -19.01 -5.43
CA PRO A 89 17.20 -18.18 -6.59
C PRO A 89 16.38 -18.61 -7.80
N ARG A 90 15.76 -17.64 -8.47
CA ARG A 90 14.95 -17.86 -9.66
C ARG A 90 14.87 -16.61 -10.50
N ILE A 91 14.55 -16.79 -11.77
CA ILE A 91 14.13 -15.68 -12.64
C ILE A 91 12.74 -15.26 -12.17
N ALA A 92 12.66 -14.07 -11.58
CA ALA A 92 11.40 -13.46 -11.19
C ALA A 92 10.86 -12.62 -12.36
N SER A 93 9.59 -12.84 -12.69
CA SER A 93 8.84 -11.93 -13.57
C SER A 93 7.90 -11.10 -12.70
N ILE A 94 8.06 -9.78 -12.77
CA ILE A 94 7.19 -8.83 -12.10
C ILE A 94 6.25 -8.24 -13.16
N TRP A 95 5.01 -7.99 -12.76
CA TRP A 95 4.00 -7.33 -13.58
C TRP A 95 3.51 -6.08 -12.85
N MET A 96 3.00 -5.12 -13.62
CA MET A 96 2.49 -3.84 -13.07
C MET A 96 0.97 -3.77 -13.14
N LYS A 97 0.30 -4.93 -13.15
CA LYS A 97 -1.16 -4.99 -13.20
C LYS A 97 -1.74 -4.28 -11.98
N ASN A 98 -2.55 -3.24 -12.21
CA ASN A 98 -3.18 -2.42 -11.17
C ASN A 98 -2.20 -1.66 -10.25
N THR A 99 -0.97 -1.39 -10.70
CA THR A 99 -0.03 -0.52 -9.99
C THR A 99 -0.14 0.89 -10.56
N TYR A 100 -0.52 1.87 -9.74
CA TYR A 100 -0.75 3.26 -10.20
C TYR A 100 0.51 4.11 -10.21
N ILE A 101 1.51 3.72 -9.43
CA ILE A 101 2.80 4.38 -9.31
C ILE A 101 3.81 3.71 -10.24
N SER A 102 4.62 4.51 -10.93
CA SER A 102 5.77 4.00 -11.68
C SER A 102 6.87 3.60 -10.71
N LEU A 103 7.54 2.47 -10.97
CA LEU A 103 8.51 1.86 -10.06
C LEU A 103 9.78 1.43 -10.78
N ASP A 104 10.91 1.60 -10.10
CA ASP A 104 12.16 0.97 -10.49
C ASP A 104 12.24 -0.44 -9.88
N LEU A 105 12.55 -1.43 -10.72
CA LEU A 105 12.72 -2.82 -10.32
C LEU A 105 14.21 -3.17 -10.24
N LEU A 106 14.66 -3.50 -9.03
CA LEU A 106 16.03 -3.92 -8.75
C LEU A 106 16.05 -5.45 -8.54
N PHE A 107 16.71 -6.17 -9.44
CA PHE A 107 16.89 -7.62 -9.33
C PHE A 107 18.19 -7.92 -8.61
N ILE A 108 18.09 -8.68 -7.52
CA ILE A 108 19.20 -8.99 -6.60
C ILE A 108 19.49 -10.49 -6.67
N ASP A 109 20.76 -10.85 -6.78
CA ASP A 109 21.20 -12.25 -6.76
C ASP A 109 21.36 -12.80 -5.32
N LYS A 110 21.74 -14.08 -5.21
CA LYS A 110 21.96 -14.73 -3.90
C LYS A 110 23.12 -14.14 -3.09
N ASN A 111 24.01 -13.38 -3.74
CA ASN A 111 25.14 -12.72 -3.12
C ASN A 111 24.80 -11.28 -2.70
N GLN A 112 23.51 -10.91 -2.71
CA GLN A 112 23.02 -9.57 -2.38
C GLN A 112 23.53 -8.48 -3.33
N THR A 113 23.85 -8.86 -4.58
CA THR A 113 24.30 -7.93 -5.62
C THR A 113 23.15 -7.60 -6.56
N ILE A 114 22.95 -6.31 -6.84
CA ILE A 114 22.00 -5.86 -7.87
C ILE A 114 22.60 -6.21 -9.24
N ILE A 115 21.95 -7.13 -9.95
CA ILE A 115 22.41 -7.62 -11.26
C ILE A 115 21.67 -6.95 -12.42
N LYS A 116 20.52 -6.33 -12.15
CA LYS A 116 19.72 -5.60 -13.15
C LYS A 116 18.86 -4.55 -12.47
N ILE A 117 18.76 -3.40 -13.11
CA ILE A 117 17.79 -2.35 -12.79
C ILE A 117 16.91 -2.15 -14.02
N HIS A 118 15.60 -2.10 -13.82
CA HIS A 118 14.63 -1.71 -14.85
C HIS A 118 13.84 -0.54 -14.33
N ASN A 119 14.04 0.63 -14.94
CA ASN A 119 13.41 1.87 -14.49
C ASN A 119 12.03 2.04 -15.09
N ASP A 120 11.20 2.83 -14.40
CA ASP A 120 9.91 3.32 -14.89
C ASP A 120 8.96 2.23 -15.40
N ALA A 121 8.86 1.11 -14.67
CA ALA A 121 8.03 -0.04 -15.04
C ALA A 121 6.51 0.26 -15.00
#